data_AF-A0A2J8MF61-F1
#
_entry.id   AF-A0A2J8MF61-F1
#
_cell.length_a   1.000
_cell.length_b   1.000
_cell.length_c   1.000
_cell.angle_alpha   90.00
_cell.angle_beta   90.00
_cell.angle_gamma   90.00
#
_symmetry.space_group_name_H-M   'P 1'
#
loop_
_entity.id
_entity.type
_entity.pdbx_description
1 polymer ?
#
loop_
_entity_poly.entity_id
_entity_poly.type
_entity_poly.pdbx_seq_one_letter_code
_entity_poly.pdbx_strand_id
1 'polypeptide(L)'
;MGEEGPPSLEYIQAKDLFPPKELVKEEENLQVPFTVLQGEGVEFLGRAADALIAISNYRLHIKFKDSVINVPLRMIDSVESRDMFQLHISCKDSKVVR
;
A
#
# COMPACT_ATOMS: atom_id res chain seq x y z
N MET A 1 39.87 -2.31 -37.61
CA MET A 1 40.02 -2.84 -36.24
C MET A 1 39.02 -2.07 -35.41
N GLY A 2 38.04 -2.75 -34.82
CA GLY A 2 36.74 -2.19 -34.42
C GLY A 2 36.80 -1.13 -33.34
N GLU A 3 35.91 -0.15 -33.44
CA GLU A 3 35.59 0.78 -32.36
C GLU A 3 34.84 0.01 -31.26
N GLU A 4 35.54 -0.35 -30.18
CA GLU A 4 34.91 -0.75 -28.92
C GLU A 4 34.36 0.52 -28.26
N GLY A 5 33.13 0.89 -28.63
CA GLY A 5 32.34 1.83 -27.85
C GLY A 5 32.05 1.24 -26.47
N PRO A 6 32.07 2.04 -25.38
CA PRO A 6 31.83 1.52 -24.04
C PRO A 6 30.43 0.90 -23.94
N PRO A 7 30.27 -0.28 -23.31
CA PRO A 7 28.95 -0.87 -23.12
C PRO A 7 28.30 -0.14 -21.94
N SER A 8 27.68 1.00 -22.16
CA SER A 8 26.85 1.65 -21.12
C SER A 8 25.37 1.53 -21.49
N LEU A 9 24.92 0.29 -21.72
CA LEU A 9 23.54 -0.07 -21.37
C LEU A 9 23.55 -0.23 -19.85
N GLU A 10 23.48 0.89 -19.13
CA GLU A 10 23.15 0.83 -17.71
C GLU A 10 21.80 0.12 -17.62
N TYR A 11 21.80 -1.08 -17.05
CA TYR A 11 20.59 -1.83 -16.75
C TYR A 11 19.91 -1.14 -15.58
N ILE A 12 19.28 0.01 -15.83
CA ILE A 12 18.52 0.72 -14.82
C ILE A 12 17.28 -0.12 -14.53
N GLN A 13 17.17 -0.67 -13.33
CA GLN A 13 15.99 -1.40 -12.94
C GLN A 13 14.86 -0.40 -12.72
N ALA A 14 13.61 -0.78 -13.01
CA ALA A 14 12.47 0.12 -12.83
C ALA A 14 12.37 0.67 -11.39
N LYS A 15 12.85 -0.10 -10.39
CA LYS A 15 12.95 0.32 -8.98
C LYS A 15 13.95 1.46 -8.75
N ASP A 16 14.97 1.59 -9.60
CA ASP A 16 16.01 2.61 -9.49
C ASP A 16 15.51 3.92 -10.12
N LEU A 17 14.62 3.84 -11.11
CA LEU A 17 13.90 5.00 -11.68
C LEU A 17 12.74 5.46 -10.80
N PHE A 18 12.07 4.51 -10.13
CA PHE A 18 10.90 4.75 -9.31
C PHE A 18 11.08 4.05 -7.96
N PRO A 19 11.87 4.65 -7.05
CA PRO A 19 12.10 4.06 -5.74
C PRO A 19 10.76 3.94 -4.99
N PRO A 20 10.48 2.80 -4.33
CA PRO A 20 9.31 2.67 -3.49
C PRO A 20 9.38 3.69 -2.36
N LYS A 21 8.22 4.22 -1.97
CA LYS A 21 8.17 5.09 -0.79
C LYS A 21 8.60 4.30 0.44
N GLU A 22 9.26 5.00 1.36
CA GLU A 22 9.63 4.43 2.64
C GLU A 22 8.37 4.07 3.43
N LEU A 23 8.40 2.91 4.08
CA LEU A 23 7.31 2.42 4.90
C LEU A 23 7.25 3.22 6.21
N VAL A 24 6.17 3.96 6.41
CA VAL A 24 5.88 4.62 7.68
C VAL A 24 5.18 3.64 8.62
N LYS A 25 5.68 3.49 9.85
CA LYS A 25 5.04 2.67 10.89
C LYS A 25 4.71 3.52 12.10
N GLU A 26 3.48 3.40 12.62
CA GLU A 26 3.12 4.03 13.90
C GLU A 26 3.84 3.39 15.09
N GLU A 27 4.04 2.08 15.07
CA GLU A 27 4.85 1.34 16.05
C GLU A 27 5.89 0.48 15.31
N GLU A 28 7.14 0.47 15.80
CA GLU A 28 8.26 -0.23 15.14
C GLU A 28 8.04 -1.75 15.04
N ASN A 29 7.33 -2.32 16.01
CA ASN A 29 7.03 -3.75 16.10
C ASN A 29 5.97 -4.22 15.08
N LEU A 30 5.29 -3.30 14.36
CA LEU A 30 4.28 -3.68 13.38
C LEU A 30 4.92 -4.41 12.20
N GLN A 31 4.26 -5.49 11.79
CA GLN A 31 4.61 -6.27 10.62
C GLN A 31 3.47 -6.24 9.61
N VAL A 32 3.84 -6.33 8.32
CA VAL A 32 2.86 -6.39 7.24
C VAL A 32 2.07 -7.71 7.36
N PRO A 33 0.74 -7.68 7.50
CA PRO A 33 -0.06 -8.89 7.77
C PRO A 33 -0.44 -9.68 6.51
N PHE A 34 0.20 -9.43 5.37
CA PHE A 34 -0.10 -10.05 4.09
C PHE A 34 1.14 -10.14 3.19
N THR A 35 1.08 -11.06 2.22
CA THR A 35 2.08 -11.15 1.15
C THR A 35 1.82 -10.06 0.10
N VAL A 36 2.86 -9.27 -0.19
CA VAL A 36 2.84 -8.23 -1.23
C VAL A 36 2.93 -8.83 -2.63
N LEU A 37 2.26 -8.21 -3.59
CA LEU A 37 2.40 -8.52 -5.02
C LEU A 37 3.70 -7.94 -5.60
N GLN A 38 4.09 -8.38 -6.80
CA GLN A 38 5.22 -7.81 -7.50
C GLN A 38 4.95 -6.33 -7.84
N GLY A 39 5.83 -5.44 -7.38
CA GLY A 39 5.66 -4.00 -7.51
C GLY A 39 4.72 -3.37 -6.48
N GLU A 40 4.12 -4.16 -5.59
CA GLU A 40 3.38 -3.66 -4.45
C GLU A 40 4.35 -3.32 -3.31
N GLY A 41 4.30 -2.08 -2.85
CA GLY A 41 5.05 -1.58 -1.69
C GLY A 41 4.09 -1.09 -0.62
N VAL A 42 4.30 -1.53 0.63
CA VAL A 42 3.53 -1.02 1.77
C VAL A 42 4.09 0.34 2.16
N GLU A 43 3.24 1.37 2.16
CA GLU A 43 3.62 2.75 2.43
C GLU A 43 3.30 3.14 3.88
N PHE A 44 2.29 2.51 4.51
CA PHE A 44 1.88 2.81 5.89
C PHE A 44 1.45 1.56 6.66
N LEU A 45 1.82 1.48 7.93
CA LEU A 45 1.32 0.55 8.93
C LEU A 45 0.91 1.30 10.20
N GLY A 46 -0.31 1.06 10.67
CA GLY A 46 -0.84 1.63 11.89
C GLY A 46 -1.77 0.68 12.63
N ARG A 47 -2.21 1.11 13.81
CA ARG A 47 -3.11 0.34 14.68
C ARG A 47 -4.35 1.15 15.03
N ALA A 48 -5.50 0.56 14.78
CA ALA A 48 -6.78 1.00 15.34
C ALA A 48 -7.13 0.17 16.59
N ALA A 49 -8.24 0.51 17.27
CA ALA A 49 -8.63 -0.10 18.54
C ALA A 49 -8.59 -1.65 18.54
N ASP A 50 -9.02 -2.28 17.44
CA ASP A 50 -9.12 -3.73 17.28
C ASP A 50 -8.56 -4.25 15.94
N ALA A 51 -7.80 -3.43 15.22
CA ALA A 51 -7.31 -3.76 13.89
C ALA A 51 -5.90 -3.23 13.60
N LEU A 52 -5.20 -3.91 12.70
CA LEU A 52 -4.00 -3.40 12.05
C LEU A 52 -4.39 -2.83 10.69
N ILE A 53 -4.04 -1.57 10.44
CA ILE A 53 -4.26 -0.87 9.17
C ILE A 53 -2.96 -0.87 8.39
N ALA A 54 -3.03 -1.29 7.13
CA ALA A 54 -1.91 -1.30 6.22
C ALA A 54 -2.33 -0.69 4.87
N ILE A 55 -1.57 0.29 4.38
CA ILE A 55 -1.81 0.92 3.08
C ILE A 55 -0.62 0.61 2.20
N SER A 56 -0.85 -0.01 1.05
CA SER A 56 0.13 -0.16 -0.01
C SER A 56 -0.19 0.77 -1.17
N ASN A 57 0.75 0.89 -2.11
CA ASN A 57 0.51 1.53 -3.41
C ASN A 57 -0.54 0.81 -4.29
N TYR A 58 -1.13 -0.29 -3.81
CA TYR A 58 -2.14 -1.08 -4.53
C TYR A 58 -3.48 -1.18 -3.79
N ARG A 59 -3.48 -1.38 -2.48
CA ARG A 59 -4.68 -1.68 -1.68
C ARG A 59 -4.62 -1.13 -0.26
N LEU A 60 -5.79 -0.85 0.28
CA LEU A 60 -6.04 -0.72 1.70
C LEU A 60 -6.32 -2.11 2.28
N HIS A 61 -5.60 -2.48 3.33
CA HIS A 61 -5.76 -3.73 4.04
C HIS A 61 -6.00 -3.45 5.52
N ILE A 62 -7.12 -3.95 6.06
CA ILE A 62 -7.47 -3.84 7.47
C ILE A 62 -7.60 -5.25 8.02
N LYS A 63 -6.72 -5.60 8.97
CA LYS A 63 -6.69 -6.90 9.62
C LYS A 63 -7.30 -6.79 11.02
N PHE A 64 -8.51 -7.31 11.18
CA PHE A 64 -9.11 -7.56 12.48
C PHE A 64 -8.68 -8.94 12.99
N LYS A 65 -9.06 -9.24 14.23
CA LYS A 65 -8.82 -10.56 14.85
C LYS A 65 -9.34 -11.70 13.97
N ASP A 66 -10.63 -11.64 13.60
CA ASP A 66 -11.32 -12.75 12.94
C ASP A 66 -11.69 -12.46 11.47
N SER A 67 -11.43 -11.24 10.99
CA SER A 67 -11.79 -10.82 9.63
C SER A 67 -10.69 -9.99 8.97
N VAL A 68 -10.82 -9.82 7.66
CA VAL A 68 -9.92 -9.02 6.83
C VAL A 68 -10.75 -8.21 5.85
N ILE A 69 -10.43 -6.93 5.71
CA ILE A 69 -10.96 -6.07 4.66
C ILE A 69 -9.80 -5.75 3.71
N ASN A 70 -10.02 -5.95 2.42
CA ASN A 70 -9.03 -5.68 1.39
C ASN A 70 -9.68 -4.94 0.23
N VAL A 71 -9.34 -3.67 0.08
CA VAL A 71 -9.94 -2.77 -0.92
C VAL A 71 -8.84 -2.29 -1.85
N PRO A 72 -8.85 -2.67 -3.14
CA PRO A 72 -7.96 -2.07 -4.13
C PRO A 72 -8.18 -0.57 -4.19
N LEU A 73 -7.11 0.24 -4.22
CA LEU A 73 -7.22 1.70 -4.16
C LEU A 73 -8.06 2.25 -5.32
N ARG A 74 -8.01 1.61 -6.50
CA ARG A 74 -8.82 2.00 -7.67
C ARG A 74 -10.32 1.68 -7.54
N MET A 75 -10.68 0.83 -6.58
CA MET A 75 -12.08 0.50 -6.26
C MET A 75 -12.70 1.52 -5.32
N ILE A 76 -11.88 2.28 -4.58
CA ILE A 76 -12.36 3.38 -3.74
C ILE A 76 -12.92 4.48 -4.64
N ASP A 77 -14.12 4.93 -4.32
CA ASP A 77 -14.81 6.04 -4.97
C ASP A 77 -14.63 7.33 -4.17
N SER A 78 -14.91 7.28 -2.86
CA SER A 78 -14.71 8.41 -1.95
C SER A 78 -14.26 7.95 -0.56
N VAL A 79 -13.54 8.84 0.13
CA VAL A 79 -13.16 8.69 1.54
C VAL A 79 -13.66 9.93 2.28
N GLU A 80 -14.49 9.73 3.28
CA GLU A 80 -15.07 10.81 4.09
C GLU A 80 -14.73 10.61 5.56
N SER A 81 -14.28 11.68 6.23
CA SER A 81 -14.22 11.73 7.69
C SER A 81 -15.59 12.17 8.20
N ARG A 82 -16.37 11.25 8.77
CA ARG A 82 -17.74 11.55 9.25
C ARG A 82 -17.74 12.08 10.68
N ASP A 83 -16.89 11.51 11.53
CA ASP A 83 -16.68 11.91 12.92
C ASP A 83 -15.17 12.00 13.22
N MET A 84 -14.79 12.46 14.41
CA MET A 84 -13.38 12.60 14.83
C MET A 84 -12.56 11.31 14.73
N PHE A 85 -13.21 10.14 14.77
CA PHE A 85 -12.55 8.83 14.80
C PHE A 85 -13.13 7.82 13.81
N GLN A 86 -13.89 8.28 12.79
CA GLN A 86 -14.53 7.40 11.83
C GLN A 86 -14.27 7.82 10.38
N LEU A 87 -13.74 6.88 9.60
CA LEU A 87 -13.60 6.99 8.16
C LEU A 87 -14.68 6.17 7.47
N HIS A 88 -15.36 6.78 6.50
CA HIS A 88 -16.24 6.09 5.57
C HIS A 88 -15.57 5.98 4.21
N ILE A 89 -15.42 4.76 3.73
CA ILE A 89 -14.82 4.46 2.43
C ILE A 89 -15.92 3.89 1.54
N SER A 90 -16.38 4.68 0.59
CA SER A 90 -17.34 4.25 -0.41
C SER A 90 -16.61 3.65 -1.60
N CYS A 91 -17.09 2.50 -2.08
CA CYS A 91 -16.50 1.76 -3.19
C CYS A 91 -17.38 1.81 -4.43
N LYS A 92 -16.75 1.69 -5.60
CA LYS A 92 -17.44 1.73 -6.91
C LYS A 92 -18.41 0.56 -7.13
N ASP A 93 -18.27 -0.53 -6.37
CA ASP A 93 -19.21 -1.64 -6.34
C ASP A 93 -20.36 -1.43 -5.34
N SER A 94 -20.58 -0.19 -4.90
CA SER A 94 -21.60 0.21 -3.93
C SER A 94 -21.43 -0.38 -2.52
N LYS A 95 -20.25 -0.94 -2.19
CA LYS A 95 -19.91 -1.31 -0.82
C LYS A 95 -19.41 -0.10 -0.04
N VAL A 96 -19.63 -0.14 1.28
CA VAL A 96 -19.13 0.86 2.22
C VAL A 96 -18.31 0.14 3.30
N VAL A 97 -17.08 0.59 3.51
CA VAL A 97 -16.21 0.16 4.60
C VAL A 97 -16.21 1.24 5.68
N ARG A 98 -16.35 0.83 6.94
CA ARG A 98 -16.42 1.69 8.13
C ARG A 98 -15.50 1.16 9.21
#